data_AF-A0A4Q4UR98-F1
#
_entry.id   AF-A0A4Q4UR98-F1
#
_cell.length_a   1.000
_cell.length_b   1.000
_cell.length_c   1.000
_cell.angle_alpha   90.00
_cell.angle_beta   90.00
_cell.angle_gamma   90.00
#
_symmetry.space_group_name_H-M   'P 1'
#
loop_
_entity.id
_entity.type
_entity.pdbx_description
1 polymer ?
#
loop_
_entity_poly.entity_id
_entity_poly.type
_entity_poly.pdbx_seq_one_letter_code
_entity_poly.pdbx_strand_id
1 'polypeptide(L)'
;MTSPELQSQELSTADKLDDEIAKLRAQVESLKRDLQIHTTTLLASKPIQDLLSLQRDGDPALAAQPGSDEARLARLAADQKAHGQQCLYRACASVTTFRVRDPDPCAVDGGRVLGVRFEVMSRTRFARPYYVMLNRPYPNSPRHLRVHRHTVPACVPLSGLAARHLPPPPGPASPDAEADRDEETPRKRQDLPRFVRALRRELVRYHNRVAVVGDLRKAVGLDGSKRRRESAETETDQSAAIPVVDVSAADAEAKQIRIEWADGRSGRLVMDDDGRIVRMVVQGADGRDRETARQFLGGAVRIEEISRHLESTGASTT
;
A
#
# COMPACT_ATOMS: atom_id res chain seq x y z
N MET A 1 16.45 -41.14 45.60
CA MET A 1 16.81 -40.55 44.30
C MET A 1 15.86 -41.13 43.27
N THR A 2 14.75 -40.44 43.04
CA THR A 2 13.65 -40.89 42.18
C THR A 2 13.59 -39.99 40.94
N SER A 3 13.60 -40.63 39.78
CA SER A 3 13.54 -40.04 38.44
C SER A 3 12.27 -39.20 38.24
N PRO A 4 12.29 -38.16 37.37
CA PRO A 4 11.07 -37.46 36.99
C PRO A 4 10.36 -38.27 35.89
N GLU A 5 9.22 -38.85 36.24
CA GLU A 5 8.27 -39.41 35.27
C GLU A 5 7.66 -38.28 34.43
N LEU A 6 7.66 -38.50 33.11
CA LEU A 6 6.90 -37.77 32.11
C LEU A 6 5.41 -37.87 32.41
N GLN A 7 4.85 -36.89 33.13
CA GLN A 7 3.41 -36.71 33.24
C GLN A 7 2.88 -35.99 32.00
N SER A 8 2.46 -36.77 31.01
CA SER A 8 1.51 -36.31 29.99
C SER A 8 0.25 -35.83 30.69
N GLN A 9 0.03 -34.52 30.78
CA GLN A 9 -1.23 -33.96 31.25
C GLN A 9 -2.35 -34.39 30.30
N GLU A 10 -3.18 -35.33 30.72
CA GLU A 10 -4.42 -35.64 30.03
C GLU A 10 -5.36 -34.44 30.14
N LEU A 11 -5.60 -33.75 29.02
CA LEU A 11 -6.62 -32.72 28.92
C LEU A 11 -7.96 -33.25 29.44
N SER A 12 -8.70 -32.40 30.18
CA SER A 12 -10.04 -32.73 30.65
C SER A 12 -10.93 -33.12 29.48
N THR A 13 -11.94 -33.97 29.71
CA THR A 13 -12.90 -34.32 28.66
C THR A 13 -13.58 -33.09 28.07
N ALA A 14 -13.78 -32.03 28.87
CA ALA A 14 -14.26 -30.74 28.41
C ALA A 14 -13.28 -30.04 27.45
N ASP A 15 -11.99 -29.97 27.82
CA ASP A 15 -10.95 -29.34 26.98
C ASP A 15 -10.77 -30.08 25.64
N LYS A 16 -10.84 -31.42 25.68
CA LYS A 16 -10.81 -32.27 24.46
C LYS A 16 -11.99 -31.97 23.54
N LEU A 17 -13.18 -31.74 24.09
CA LEU A 17 -14.37 -31.37 23.32
C LEU A 17 -14.28 -29.95 22.77
N ASP A 18 -13.74 -29.00 23.53
CA ASP A 18 -13.54 -27.62 23.06
C ASP A 18 -12.51 -27.54 21.92
N ASP A 19 -11.41 -28.30 22.01
CA ASP A 19 -10.44 -28.45 20.92
C ASP A 19 -11.07 -29.08 19.67
N GLU A 20 -11.94 -30.09 19.85
CA GLU A 20 -12.68 -30.70 18.75
C GLU A 20 -13.68 -29.73 18.11
N ILE A 21 -14.41 -28.95 18.92
CA ILE A 21 -15.32 -27.90 18.44
C ILE A 21 -14.55 -26.83 17.68
N ALA A 22 -13.40 -26.39 18.20
CA ALA A 22 -12.54 -25.42 17.52
C ALA A 22 -12.05 -25.96 16.17
N LYS A 23 -11.62 -27.22 16.13
CA LYS A 23 -11.19 -27.89 14.91
C LYS A 23 -12.32 -28.04 13.89
N LEU A 24 -13.50 -28.46 14.33
CA LEU A 24 -14.69 -28.59 13.47
C LEU A 24 -15.12 -27.23 12.91
N ARG A 25 -15.13 -26.17 13.74
CA ARG A 25 -15.40 -24.79 13.28
C ARG A 25 -14.38 -24.34 12.24
N ALA A 26 -13.09 -24.58 12.47
CA ALA A 26 -12.04 -24.27 11.49
C ALA A 26 -12.20 -25.05 10.17
N GLN A 27 -12.60 -26.32 10.24
CA GLN A 27 -12.90 -27.14 9.06
C GLN A 27 -14.11 -26.59 8.29
N VAL A 28 -15.20 -26.24 8.98
CA VAL A 28 -16.40 -25.64 8.36
C VAL A 28 -16.05 -24.32 7.68
N GLU A 29 -15.25 -23.46 8.33
CA GLU A 29 -14.78 -22.23 7.72
C GLU A 29 -13.90 -22.48 6.50
N SER A 30 -13.08 -23.53 6.52
CA SER A 30 -12.27 -23.91 5.36
C SER A 30 -13.13 -24.36 4.19
N LEU A 31 -14.06 -25.30 4.42
CA LEU A 31 -14.95 -25.80 3.38
C LEU A 31 -15.83 -24.69 2.79
N LYS A 32 -16.30 -23.75 3.64
CA LYS A 32 -17.04 -22.57 3.16
C LYS A 32 -16.19 -21.68 2.27
N ARG A 33 -14.92 -21.45 2.63
CA ARG A 33 -13.96 -20.70 1.80
C ARG A 33 -13.71 -21.41 0.48
N ASP A 34 -13.49 -22.72 0.50
CA ASP A 34 -13.24 -23.51 -0.72
C ASP A 34 -14.45 -23.51 -1.65
N LEU A 35 -15.66 -23.69 -1.11
CA LEU A 35 -16.90 -23.58 -1.86
C LEU A 35 -17.04 -22.19 -2.49
N GLN A 36 -16.78 -21.12 -1.72
CA GLN A 36 -16.81 -19.75 -2.23
C GLN A 36 -15.81 -19.54 -3.39
N ILE A 37 -14.60 -20.09 -3.29
CA ILE A 37 -13.59 -20.00 -4.37
C ILE A 37 -14.05 -20.78 -5.60
N HIS A 38 -14.53 -22.02 -5.43
CA HIS A 38 -14.98 -22.84 -6.56
C HIS A 38 -16.18 -22.22 -7.27
N THR A 39 -17.19 -21.78 -6.51
CA THR A 39 -18.39 -21.12 -7.07
C THR A 39 -18.05 -19.84 -7.83
N THR A 40 -17.22 -18.96 -7.25
CA THR A 40 -16.79 -17.73 -7.93
C THR A 40 -15.97 -18.03 -9.19
N THR A 41 -15.14 -19.08 -9.17
CA THR A 41 -14.37 -19.54 -10.34
C THR A 41 -15.29 -20.07 -11.44
N LEU A 42 -16.30 -20.88 -11.09
CA LEU A 42 -17.28 -21.40 -12.03
C LEU A 42 -18.10 -20.26 -12.66
N LEU A 43 -18.64 -19.34 -11.86
CA LEU A 43 -19.41 -18.19 -12.35
C LEU A 43 -18.57 -17.21 -13.20
N ALA A 44 -17.27 -17.13 -12.95
CA ALA A 44 -16.35 -16.33 -13.76
C ALA A 44 -15.91 -17.03 -15.05
N SER A 45 -16.13 -18.35 -15.17
CA SER A 45 -15.70 -19.11 -16.35
C SER A 45 -16.53 -18.74 -17.58
N LYS A 46 -15.85 -18.57 -18.72
CA LYS A 46 -16.48 -18.17 -19.98
C LYS A 46 -17.56 -19.14 -20.46
N PRO A 47 -17.37 -20.48 -20.43
CA PRO A 47 -18.39 -21.42 -20.88
C PRO A 47 -19.70 -21.30 -20.10
N ILE A 48 -19.62 -21.10 -18.77
CA ILE A 48 -20.80 -20.94 -17.92
C ILE A 48 -21.49 -19.62 -18.21
N GLN A 49 -20.75 -18.53 -18.45
CA GLN A 49 -21.35 -17.26 -18.85
C GLN A 49 -22.04 -17.33 -20.21
N ASP A 50 -21.47 -18.06 -21.17
CA ASP A 50 -22.05 -18.25 -22.50
C ASP A 50 -23.35 -19.07 -22.40
N LEU A 51 -23.35 -20.16 -21.62
CA LEU A 51 -24.56 -20.96 -21.35
C LEU A 51 -25.67 -20.14 -20.67
N LEU A 52 -25.33 -19.37 -19.63
CA LEU A 52 -26.29 -18.51 -18.94
C LEU A 52 -26.85 -17.41 -19.86
N SER A 53 -26.05 -16.93 -20.81
CA SER A 53 -26.50 -15.94 -21.80
C SER A 53 -27.45 -16.56 -22.81
N LEU A 54 -27.13 -17.76 -23.33
CA LEU A 54 -27.99 -18.49 -24.25
C LEU A 54 -29.35 -18.87 -23.62
N GLN A 55 -29.34 -19.25 -22.35
CA GLN A 55 -30.57 -19.64 -21.66
C GLN A 55 -31.50 -18.46 -21.41
N ARG A 56 -30.93 -17.27 -21.18
CA ARG A 56 -31.70 -16.02 -21.08
C ARG A 56 -32.40 -15.65 -22.40
N ASP A 57 -31.78 -15.96 -23.53
CA ASP A 57 -32.31 -15.65 -24.86
C ASP A 57 -33.31 -16.71 -25.36
N GLY A 58 -33.30 -17.91 -24.78
CA GLY A 58 -34.13 -19.06 -25.20
C GLY A 58 -35.58 -19.06 -24.68
N ASP A 59 -35.87 -18.48 -23.50
CA ASP A 59 -37.23 -18.47 -22.97
C ASP A 59 -37.52 -17.27 -22.02
N PRO A 60 -38.02 -16.13 -22.55
CA PRO A 60 -38.29 -14.93 -21.75
C PRO A 60 -39.43 -15.10 -20.74
N ALA A 61 -40.26 -16.15 -20.86
CA ALA A 61 -41.39 -16.42 -19.97
C ALA A 61 -40.96 -17.08 -18.65
N LEU A 62 -39.92 -17.93 -18.67
CA LEU A 62 -39.32 -18.56 -17.47
C LEU A 62 -38.42 -17.58 -16.71
N ALA A 63 -37.71 -16.70 -17.43
CA ALA A 63 -36.87 -15.65 -16.85
C ALA A 63 -37.69 -14.55 -16.13
N ALA A 64 -38.98 -14.40 -16.46
CA ALA A 64 -39.86 -13.39 -15.89
C ALA A 64 -40.50 -13.78 -14.54
N GLN A 65 -40.34 -15.02 -14.07
CA GLN A 65 -40.85 -15.42 -12.75
C GLN A 65 -39.93 -14.90 -11.63
N PRO A 66 -40.36 -13.93 -10.81
CA PRO A 66 -39.56 -13.41 -9.72
C PRO A 66 -39.39 -14.51 -8.65
N GLY A 67 -38.17 -15.05 -8.55
CA GLY A 67 -37.81 -16.07 -7.56
C GLY A 67 -37.40 -17.43 -8.12
N SER A 68 -37.36 -17.61 -9.45
CA SER A 68 -36.78 -18.83 -10.02
C SER A 68 -35.28 -18.94 -9.70
N ASP A 69 -34.79 -20.16 -9.51
CA ASP A 69 -33.36 -20.43 -9.27
C ASP A 69 -32.48 -19.92 -10.42
N GLU A 70 -33.05 -19.89 -11.63
CA GLU A 70 -32.41 -19.34 -12.83
C GLU A 70 -32.24 -17.82 -12.77
N ALA A 71 -33.27 -17.08 -12.35
CA ALA A 71 -33.16 -15.63 -12.13
C ALA A 71 -32.14 -15.31 -11.03
N ARG A 72 -32.08 -16.14 -9.98
CA ARG A 72 -31.09 -16.03 -8.91
C ARG A 72 -29.67 -16.29 -9.44
N LEU A 73 -29.48 -17.34 -10.23
CA LEU A 73 -28.20 -17.69 -10.82
C LEU A 73 -27.70 -16.60 -11.80
N ALA A 74 -28.59 -16.07 -12.64
CA ALA A 74 -28.29 -14.98 -13.57
C ALA A 74 -27.87 -13.71 -12.80
N ARG A 75 -28.56 -13.37 -11.71
CA ARG A 75 -28.18 -12.27 -10.84
C ARG A 75 -26.80 -12.48 -10.21
N LEU A 76 -26.54 -13.67 -9.65
CA LEU A 76 -25.23 -13.99 -9.07
C LEU A 76 -24.10 -13.92 -10.10
N ALA A 77 -24.34 -14.39 -11.33
CA ALA A 77 -23.38 -14.29 -12.42
C ALA A 77 -23.12 -12.82 -12.83
N ALA A 78 -24.17 -12.00 -12.91
CA ALA A 78 -24.05 -10.57 -13.19
C ALA A 78 -23.29 -9.83 -12.07
N ASP A 79 -23.60 -10.13 -10.81
CA ASP A 79 -22.91 -9.58 -9.64
C ASP A 79 -21.43 -9.99 -9.64
N GLN A 80 -21.12 -11.26 -9.97
CA GLN A 80 -19.76 -11.76 -10.10
C GLN A 80 -18.99 -11.06 -11.23
N LYS A 81 -19.64 -10.85 -12.38
CA LYS A 81 -19.05 -10.11 -13.51
C LYS A 81 -18.76 -8.66 -13.14
N ALA A 82 -19.71 -7.99 -12.48
CA ALA A 82 -19.53 -6.63 -12.00
C ALA A 82 -18.41 -6.53 -10.94
N HIS A 83 -18.33 -7.51 -10.04
CA HIS A 83 -17.26 -7.61 -9.05
C HIS A 83 -15.89 -7.81 -9.72
N GLY A 84 -15.78 -8.73 -10.69
CA GLY A 84 -14.56 -8.95 -11.46
C GLY A 84 -14.11 -7.69 -12.19
N GLN A 85 -15.03 -6.97 -12.83
CA GLN A 85 -14.76 -5.70 -13.49
C GLN A 85 -14.29 -4.63 -12.49
N GLN A 86 -14.93 -4.53 -11.32
CA GLN A 86 -14.51 -3.60 -10.26
C GLN A 86 -13.10 -3.92 -9.76
N CYS A 87 -12.80 -5.19 -9.52
CA CYS A 87 -11.47 -5.65 -9.11
C CYS A 87 -10.41 -5.35 -10.18
N LEU A 88 -10.74 -5.54 -11.47
CA LEU A 88 -9.86 -5.19 -12.58
C LEU A 88 -9.54 -3.69 -12.60
N TYR A 89 -10.55 -2.82 -12.48
CA TYR A 89 -10.32 -1.37 -12.41
C TYR A 89 -9.47 -0.98 -11.20
N ARG A 90 -9.70 -1.62 -10.04
CA ARG A 90 -8.92 -1.36 -8.83
C ARG A 90 -7.45 -1.77 -9.01
N ALA A 91 -7.20 -2.96 -9.55
CA ALA A 91 -5.84 -3.46 -9.79
C ALA A 91 -5.09 -2.64 -10.85
N CYS A 92 -5.72 -2.34 -11.98
CA CYS A 92 -5.05 -1.70 -13.13
C CYS A 92 -4.99 -0.17 -13.03
N ALA A 93 -6.09 0.48 -12.63
CA ALA A 93 -6.10 1.95 -12.55
C ALA A 93 -5.44 2.45 -11.27
N SER A 94 -5.37 1.63 -10.21
CA SER A 94 -4.88 1.94 -8.85
C SER A 94 -5.64 3.07 -8.13
N VAL A 95 -6.50 3.79 -8.84
CA VAL A 95 -7.38 4.82 -8.29
C VAL A 95 -8.79 4.60 -8.81
N THR A 96 -9.75 4.51 -7.89
CA THR A 96 -11.17 4.37 -8.21
C THR A 96 -12.00 5.35 -7.41
N THR A 97 -13.18 5.69 -7.92
CA THR A 97 -14.13 6.55 -7.21
C THR A 97 -15.34 5.74 -6.79
N PHE A 98 -15.96 6.14 -5.68
CA PHE A 98 -17.17 5.54 -5.15
C PHE A 98 -18.02 6.61 -4.48
N ARG A 99 -19.32 6.34 -4.37
CA ARG A 99 -20.27 7.26 -3.75
C ARG A 99 -20.50 6.83 -2.31
N VAL A 100 -20.46 7.79 -1.39
CA VAL A 100 -20.75 7.59 0.02
C VAL A 100 -21.86 8.56 0.42
N ARG A 101 -22.76 8.10 1.27
CA ARG A 101 -23.74 8.97 1.92
C ARG A 101 -23.38 9.08 3.38
N ASP A 102 -23.08 10.29 3.82
CA ASP A 102 -22.94 10.61 5.24
C ASP A 102 -24.32 10.46 5.91
N PRO A 103 -24.44 9.62 6.94
CA PRO A 103 -25.71 9.44 7.65
C PRO A 103 -26.10 10.64 8.52
N ASP A 104 -25.20 11.60 8.76
CA ASP A 104 -25.51 12.78 9.57
C ASP A 104 -26.61 13.64 8.92
N PRO A 105 -27.73 13.93 9.62
CA PRO A 105 -28.78 14.82 9.12
C PRO A 105 -28.30 16.25 8.88
N CYS A 106 -27.22 16.69 9.53
CA CYS A 106 -26.60 18.00 9.35
C CYS A 106 -25.48 18.00 8.29
N ALA A 107 -25.31 16.90 7.55
CA ALA A 107 -24.22 16.78 6.60
C ALA A 107 -24.34 17.76 5.43
N VAL A 108 -23.18 18.32 5.05
CA VAL A 108 -23.01 19.17 3.88
C VAL A 108 -23.47 18.44 2.61
N ASP A 109 -24.11 19.17 1.69
CA ASP A 109 -24.62 18.64 0.41
C ASP A 109 -25.62 17.47 0.57
N GLY A 110 -26.41 17.48 1.66
CA GLY A 110 -27.36 16.41 1.96
C GLY A 110 -26.68 15.06 2.21
N GLY A 111 -25.46 15.09 2.71
CA GLY A 111 -24.63 13.92 2.97
C GLY A 111 -23.99 13.30 1.73
N ARG A 112 -24.05 13.93 0.57
CA ARG A 112 -23.38 13.40 -0.64
C ARG A 112 -21.87 13.59 -0.54
N VAL A 113 -21.16 12.46 -0.49
CA VAL A 113 -19.70 12.44 -0.43
C VAL A 113 -19.15 11.63 -1.60
N LEU A 114 -18.18 12.21 -2.31
CA LEU A 114 -17.40 11.51 -3.31
C LEU A 114 -16.18 10.89 -2.65
N GLY A 115 -16.14 9.57 -2.57
CA GLY A 115 -14.98 8.82 -2.13
C GLY A 115 -14.01 8.57 -3.28
N VAL A 116 -12.73 8.79 -3.02
CA VAL A 116 -11.62 8.39 -3.89
C VAL A 116 -10.78 7.37 -3.15
N ARG A 117 -10.56 6.22 -3.76
CA ARG A 117 -9.78 5.11 -3.24
C ARG A 117 -8.46 5.04 -3.99
N PHE A 118 -7.36 5.00 -3.26
CA PHE A 118 -6.01 4.81 -3.78
C PHE A 118 -5.48 3.47 -3.31
N GLU A 119 -5.06 2.63 -4.24
CA GLU A 119 -4.41 1.36 -3.98
C GLU A 119 -2.97 1.46 -4.45
N VAL A 120 -2.03 1.07 -3.60
CA VAL A 120 -0.62 1.01 -3.95
C VAL A 120 -0.20 -0.44 -3.85
N MET A 121 0.30 -0.99 -4.94
CA MET A 121 0.92 -2.30 -4.94
C MET A 121 2.38 -2.16 -4.51
N SER A 122 2.80 -2.95 -3.54
CA SER A 122 4.19 -3.05 -3.13
C SER A 122 4.58 -4.52 -3.16
N ARG A 123 5.67 -4.83 -3.87
CA ARG A 123 6.11 -6.21 -4.15
C ARG A 123 5.01 -7.01 -4.84
N THR A 124 4.39 -7.97 -4.15
CA THR A 124 3.38 -8.88 -4.69
C THR A 124 2.00 -8.69 -4.07
N ARG A 125 1.81 -7.66 -3.24
CA ARG A 125 0.56 -7.43 -2.50
C ARG A 125 0.11 -5.98 -2.58
N PHE A 126 -1.19 -5.77 -2.52
CA PHE A 126 -1.76 -4.44 -2.35
C PHE A 126 -1.64 -4.01 -0.89
N ALA A 127 -1.10 -2.82 -0.67
CA ALA A 127 -1.14 -2.17 0.63
C ALA A 127 -2.60 -1.85 1.03
N ARG A 128 -2.81 -1.55 2.31
CA ARG A 128 -4.11 -1.07 2.77
C ARG A 128 -4.48 0.19 1.96
N PRO A 129 -5.70 0.24 1.37
CA PRO A 129 -6.11 1.35 0.52
C PRO A 129 -6.17 2.65 1.32
N TYR A 130 -5.80 3.76 0.68
CA TYR A 130 -6.05 5.10 1.18
C TYR A 130 -7.36 5.64 0.64
N TYR A 131 -8.07 6.37 1.48
CA TYR A 131 -9.35 6.98 1.15
C TYR A 131 -9.24 8.49 1.29
N VAL A 132 -9.83 9.20 0.33
CA VAL A 132 -10.06 10.64 0.40
C VAL A 132 -11.53 10.89 0.13
N MET A 133 -12.19 11.55 1.08
CA MET A 133 -13.61 11.89 1.03
C MET A 133 -13.73 13.36 0.64
N LEU A 134 -14.47 13.63 -0.43
CA LEU A 134 -14.67 14.96 -0.98
C LEU A 134 -16.14 15.36 -0.80
N ASN A 135 -16.38 16.53 -0.22
CA ASN A 135 -17.72 17.12 -0.11
C ASN A 135 -17.84 18.37 -0.98
N ARG A 136 -19.06 18.91 -1.10
CA ARG A 136 -19.37 20.15 -1.83
C ARG A 136 -19.90 21.21 -0.85
N PRO A 137 -19.01 21.93 -0.14
CA PRO A 137 -19.40 22.85 0.92
C PRO A 137 -19.86 24.22 0.42
N TYR A 138 -19.88 24.46 -0.89
CA TYR A 138 -20.11 25.78 -1.45
C TYR A 138 -21.51 25.85 -2.10
N PRO A 139 -22.51 26.49 -1.45
CA PRO A 139 -23.87 26.58 -2.00
C PRO A 139 -23.90 27.30 -3.35
N ASN A 140 -23.14 28.39 -3.46
CA ASN A 140 -23.05 29.23 -4.66
C ASN A 140 -22.15 28.62 -5.76
N SER A 141 -21.56 27.45 -5.51
CA SER A 141 -20.56 26.84 -6.37
C SER A 141 -20.59 25.31 -6.24
N PRO A 142 -21.70 24.66 -6.65
CA PRO A 142 -21.94 23.23 -6.42
C PRO A 142 -20.90 22.33 -7.10
N ARG A 143 -20.18 22.83 -8.11
CA ARG A 143 -19.11 22.08 -8.78
C ARG A 143 -17.81 21.99 -7.97
N HIS A 144 -17.60 22.87 -6.99
CA HIS A 144 -16.36 22.92 -6.22
C HIS A 144 -16.36 21.86 -5.11
N LEU A 145 -15.26 21.12 -5.04
CA LEU A 145 -15.01 20.07 -4.07
C LEU A 145 -14.04 20.55 -3.00
N ARG A 146 -14.16 20.00 -1.80
CA ARG A 146 -13.22 20.17 -0.70
C ARG A 146 -12.92 18.82 -0.06
N VAL A 147 -11.68 18.64 0.38
CA VAL A 147 -11.30 17.47 1.19
C VAL A 147 -11.98 17.55 2.55
N HIS A 148 -12.78 16.54 2.86
CA HIS A 148 -13.51 16.40 4.12
C HIS A 148 -12.75 15.52 5.12
N ARG A 149 -12.45 14.27 4.73
CA ARG A 149 -11.72 13.29 5.56
C ARG A 149 -10.77 12.47 4.69
N HIS A 150 -9.71 11.94 5.27
CA HIS A 150 -8.79 11.05 4.56
C HIS A 150 -8.08 10.08 5.50
N THR A 151 -7.51 9.02 4.92
CA THR A 151 -6.61 8.09 5.63
C THR A 151 -5.15 8.21 5.15
N VAL A 152 -4.85 9.20 4.32
CA VAL A 152 -3.50 9.49 3.80
C VAL A 152 -2.53 9.81 4.96
N PRO A 153 -1.30 9.25 4.97
CA PRO A 153 -0.30 9.52 6.00
C PRO A 153 0.07 11.01 6.10
N ALA A 154 0.40 11.49 7.31
CA ALA A 154 0.73 12.89 7.56
C ALA A 154 1.97 13.38 6.79
N CYS A 155 2.88 12.47 6.46
CA CYS A 155 4.08 12.72 5.67
C CYS A 155 3.79 13.07 4.19
N VAL A 156 2.55 12.86 3.72
CA VAL A 156 2.13 13.23 2.36
C VAL A 156 1.42 14.58 2.41
N PRO A 157 1.83 15.59 1.60
CA PRO A 157 1.35 16.97 1.70
C PRO A 157 -0.04 17.17 1.07
N LEU A 158 -1.07 16.49 1.61
CA LEU A 158 -2.43 16.48 1.06
C LEU A 158 -3.06 17.89 1.00
N SER A 159 -2.87 18.69 2.05
CA SER A 159 -3.39 20.07 2.12
C SER A 159 -2.79 20.95 1.04
N GLY A 160 -1.48 20.86 0.81
CA GLY A 160 -0.78 21.58 -0.25
C GLY A 160 -1.25 21.15 -1.64
N LEU A 161 -1.47 19.85 -1.86
CA LEU A 161 -2.04 19.33 -3.11
C LEU A 161 -3.48 19.82 -3.33
N ALA A 162 -4.30 19.83 -2.27
CA ALA A 162 -5.67 20.32 -2.32
C ALA A 162 -5.72 21.83 -2.62
N ALA A 163 -4.86 22.64 -1.99
CA ALA A 163 -4.81 24.08 -2.26
C ALA A 163 -4.41 24.38 -3.73
N ARG A 164 -3.50 23.58 -4.30
CA ARG A 164 -3.02 23.75 -5.68
C ARG A 164 -4.03 23.31 -6.74
N HIS A 165 -4.78 22.24 -6.49
CA HIS A 165 -5.62 21.58 -7.50
C HIS A 165 -7.12 21.63 -7.23
N LEU A 166 -7.52 21.86 -5.97
CA LEU A 166 -8.90 22.03 -5.53
C LEU A 166 -9.06 23.38 -4.77
N PRO A 167 -8.67 24.52 -5.36
CA PRO A 167 -8.81 25.82 -4.71
C PRO A 167 -10.29 26.12 -4.41
N PRO A 168 -10.59 26.84 -3.31
CA PRO A 168 -11.96 27.29 -3.02
C PRO A 168 -12.46 28.22 -4.14
N PRO A 169 -13.78 28.29 -4.36
CA PRO A 169 -14.36 29.26 -5.29
C PRO A 169 -13.97 30.69 -4.85
N PRO A 170 -13.79 31.62 -5.81
CA PRO A 170 -13.59 33.03 -5.47
C PRO A 170 -14.83 33.53 -4.72
N GLY A 171 -14.64 33.94 -3.46
CA GLY A 171 -15.73 34.44 -2.62
C GLY A 171 -16.18 35.85 -3.04
N PRO A 172 -17.38 36.28 -2.62
CA PRO A 172 -17.70 37.70 -2.56
C PRO A 172 -16.92 38.32 -1.39
N ALA A 173 -15.96 39.19 -1.71
CA ALA A 173 -15.26 40.10 -0.79
C ALA A 173 -14.70 39.50 0.54
N SER A 174 -13.47 38.99 0.51
CA SER A 174 -12.58 39.15 1.67
C SER A 174 -11.72 40.40 1.45
N PRO A 175 -11.79 41.44 2.32
CA PRO A 175 -11.06 42.69 2.15
C PRO A 175 -9.53 42.50 2.17
N ASP A 176 -9.05 41.38 2.73
CA ASP A 176 -7.61 41.06 2.81
C ASP A 176 -7.05 40.46 1.50
N ALA A 177 -7.90 40.15 0.50
CA ALA A 177 -7.47 39.64 -0.80
C ALA A 177 -7.34 40.74 -1.88
N GLU A 178 -7.46 42.01 -1.47
CA GLU A 178 -7.30 43.15 -2.38
C GLU A 178 -5.83 43.60 -2.51
N ALA A 179 -4.96 43.21 -1.59
CA ALA A 179 -3.56 43.67 -1.51
C ALA A 179 -2.57 42.87 -2.38
N ASP A 180 -2.97 41.71 -2.91
CA ASP A 180 -2.09 40.80 -3.67
C ASP A 180 -2.64 40.54 -5.09
N ARG A 181 -3.33 41.54 -5.66
CA ARG A 181 -3.90 41.48 -7.01
C ARG A 181 -2.85 41.84 -8.07
N ASP A 182 -1.94 40.90 -8.34
CA ASP A 182 -1.30 40.83 -9.65
C ASP A 182 -2.34 40.34 -10.67
N GLU A 183 -2.74 41.21 -11.60
CA GLU A 183 -3.79 41.02 -12.61
C GLU A 183 -3.56 39.87 -13.62
N GLU A 184 -2.47 39.11 -13.52
CA GLU A 184 -2.09 38.11 -14.52
C GLU A 184 -2.37 36.64 -14.14
N THR A 185 -2.88 36.34 -12.94
CA THR A 185 -3.13 34.93 -12.59
C THR A 185 -4.53 34.46 -13.04
N PRO A 186 -4.64 33.56 -14.04
CA PRO A 186 -5.94 33.04 -14.45
C PRO A 186 -6.60 32.33 -13.27
N ARG A 187 -7.87 32.68 -13.00
CA ARG A 187 -8.70 32.08 -11.94
C ARG A 187 -8.54 30.56 -11.97
N LYS A 188 -7.84 30.00 -10.98
CA LYS A 188 -7.45 28.59 -10.97
C LYS A 188 -8.69 27.70 -10.86
N ARG A 189 -9.14 27.16 -11.99
CA ARG A 189 -10.22 26.18 -12.05
C ARG A 189 -9.82 24.91 -11.30
N GLN A 190 -10.71 24.37 -10.49
CA GLN A 190 -10.48 23.08 -9.84
C GLN A 190 -10.28 21.97 -10.88
N ASP A 191 -9.29 21.12 -10.63
CA ASP A 191 -8.94 19.97 -11.46
C ASP A 191 -8.77 18.74 -10.56
N LEU A 192 -9.88 18.01 -10.40
CA LEU A 192 -9.91 16.77 -9.63
C LEU A 192 -8.98 15.69 -10.24
N PRO A 193 -8.99 15.41 -11.56
CA PRO A 193 -8.03 14.48 -12.16
C PRO A 193 -6.57 14.80 -11.83
N ARG A 194 -6.18 16.08 -11.86
CA ARG A 194 -4.80 16.49 -11.56
C ARG A 194 -4.48 16.35 -10.07
N PHE A 195 -5.41 16.72 -9.19
CA PHE A 195 -5.29 16.45 -7.75
C PHE A 195 -5.05 14.96 -7.48
N VAL A 196 -5.89 14.11 -8.07
CA VAL A 196 -5.83 12.65 -7.90
C VAL A 196 -4.51 12.08 -8.42
N ARG A 197 -4.07 12.49 -9.61
CA ARG A 197 -2.78 12.05 -10.16
C ARG A 197 -1.60 12.49 -9.30
N ALA A 198 -1.62 13.72 -8.81
CA ALA A 198 -0.56 14.24 -7.94
C ALA A 198 -0.51 13.47 -6.61
N LEU A 199 -1.66 13.24 -5.98
CA LEU A 199 -1.74 12.48 -4.73
C LEU A 199 -1.30 11.02 -4.92
N ARG A 200 -1.73 10.37 -6.00
CA ARG A 200 -1.28 9.02 -6.35
C ARG A 200 0.25 8.99 -6.48
N ARG A 201 0.85 9.96 -7.18
CA ARG A 201 2.30 10.05 -7.35
C ARG A 201 3.02 10.15 -6.01
N GLU A 202 2.54 10.99 -5.10
CA GLU A 202 3.14 11.14 -3.76
C GLU A 202 3.01 9.85 -2.92
N LEU A 203 1.86 9.19 -2.95
CA LEU A 203 1.68 7.90 -2.26
C LEU A 203 2.62 6.82 -2.80
N VAL A 204 2.75 6.71 -4.12
CA VAL A 204 3.67 5.74 -4.76
C VAL A 204 5.12 6.06 -4.39
N ARG A 205 5.52 7.33 -4.44
CA ARG A 205 6.87 7.76 -4.02
C ARG A 205 7.18 7.36 -2.59
N TYR A 206 6.25 7.62 -1.67
CA TYR A 206 6.39 7.20 -0.28
C TYR A 206 6.60 5.68 -0.15
N HIS A 207 5.76 4.86 -0.80
CA HIS A 207 5.92 3.41 -0.73
C HIS A 207 7.19 2.90 -1.40
N ASN A 208 7.64 3.51 -2.49
CA ASN A 208 8.91 3.17 -3.12
C ASN A 208 10.08 3.47 -2.18
N ARG A 209 10.08 4.63 -1.50
CA ARG A 209 11.10 4.96 -0.50
C ARG A 209 11.15 3.95 0.64
N VAL A 210 9.99 3.56 1.18
CA VAL A 210 9.92 2.53 2.23
C VAL A 210 10.40 1.17 1.71
N ALA A 211 10.08 0.81 0.47
CA ALA A 211 10.52 -0.45 -0.13
C ALA A 211 12.05 -0.50 -0.27
N VAL A 212 12.66 0.60 -0.69
CA VAL A 212 14.12 0.74 -0.85
C VAL A 212 14.88 0.49 0.45
N VAL A 213 14.34 0.92 1.61
CA VAL A 213 14.95 0.59 2.91
C VAL A 213 14.99 -0.91 3.14
N GLY A 214 13.92 -1.63 2.80
CA GLY A 214 13.88 -3.09 2.86
C GLY A 214 14.86 -3.75 1.87
N ASP A 215 14.96 -3.21 0.66
CA ASP A 215 15.89 -3.74 -0.35
C ASP A 215 17.35 -3.55 0.07
N LEU A 216 17.69 -2.42 0.72
CA LEU A 216 19.02 -2.21 1.32
C LEU A 216 19.30 -3.18 2.48
N ARG A 217 18.33 -3.39 3.39
CA ARG A 217 18.46 -4.40 4.47
C ARG A 217 18.76 -5.77 3.89
N LYS A 218 18.07 -6.14 2.81
CA LYS A 218 18.27 -7.40 2.12
C LYS A 218 19.65 -7.48 1.45
N ALA A 219 20.09 -6.42 0.77
CA ALA A 219 21.39 -6.36 0.09
C ALA A 219 22.57 -6.49 1.07
N VAL A 220 22.42 -5.95 2.29
CA VAL A 220 23.40 -6.07 3.37
C VAL A 220 23.34 -7.43 4.09
N GLY A 221 22.28 -8.22 3.89
CA GLY A 221 22.12 -9.54 4.51
C GLY A 221 21.39 -9.53 5.86
N LEU A 222 20.73 -8.43 6.23
CA LEU A 222 20.02 -8.27 7.51
C LEU A 222 18.64 -8.96 7.55
N ASP A 223 18.09 -9.37 6.40
CA ASP A 223 16.75 -9.98 6.31
C ASP A 223 16.72 -11.51 6.56
N GLY A 224 17.79 -12.08 7.11
CA GLY A 224 17.79 -13.32 7.90
C GLY A 224 17.31 -14.64 7.28
N SER A 225 16.77 -14.68 6.06
CA SER A 225 15.97 -15.84 5.61
C SER A 225 16.69 -16.87 4.74
N LYS A 226 17.92 -16.64 4.24
CA LYS A 226 18.57 -17.63 3.34
C LYS A 226 20.06 -17.90 3.55
N ARG A 227 20.84 -17.04 4.20
CA ARG A 227 22.30 -17.25 4.30
C ARG A 227 22.78 -17.97 5.56
N ARG A 228 21.94 -18.18 6.58
CA ARG A 228 22.37 -18.86 7.82
C ARG A 228 22.59 -20.38 7.68
N ARG A 229 22.23 -21.00 6.55
CA ARG A 229 22.45 -22.44 6.32
C ARG A 229 23.64 -22.79 5.44
N GLU A 230 24.25 -21.84 4.75
CA GLU A 230 25.41 -22.09 3.86
C GLU A 230 26.68 -21.38 4.33
N SER A 231 26.60 -20.41 5.24
CA SER A 231 27.75 -19.60 5.67
C SER A 231 28.45 -20.08 6.96
N ALA A 232 28.22 -21.31 7.40
CA ALA A 232 28.90 -21.88 8.58
C ALA A 232 30.23 -22.59 8.25
N GLU A 233 30.60 -22.70 6.96
CA GLU A 233 31.77 -23.49 6.52
C GLU A 233 32.81 -22.68 5.74
N THR A 234 32.75 -21.36 5.72
CA THR A 234 33.74 -20.54 4.99
C THR A 234 34.06 -19.25 5.74
N GLU A 235 34.50 -19.38 6.98
CA GLU A 235 35.29 -18.34 7.64
C GLU A 235 36.77 -18.56 7.28
N THR A 236 37.23 -17.96 6.18
CA THR A 236 38.64 -17.61 5.96
C THR A 236 38.74 -16.69 4.75
N ASP A 237 39.38 -15.53 4.95
CA ASP A 237 39.90 -14.60 3.95
C ASP A 237 38.99 -13.52 3.30
N GLN A 238 38.72 -12.50 4.13
CA GLN A 238 38.94 -11.06 3.90
C GLN A 238 38.47 -10.36 2.60
N SER A 239 37.51 -9.44 2.80
CA SER A 239 37.69 -8.04 2.37
C SER A 239 37.43 -7.14 3.57
N ALA A 240 38.30 -6.14 3.81
CA ALA A 240 38.37 -5.30 5.00
C ALA A 240 37.20 -4.29 5.18
N ALA A 241 35.99 -4.66 4.76
CA ALA A 241 34.80 -3.86 4.94
C ALA A 241 34.12 -4.26 6.27
N ILE A 242 34.03 -3.33 7.21
CA ILE A 242 33.31 -3.53 8.46
C ILE A 242 31.84 -3.87 8.15
N PRO A 243 31.27 -4.93 8.73
CA PRO A 243 29.91 -5.35 8.41
C PRO A 243 28.89 -4.32 8.92
N VAL A 244 27.87 -4.07 8.11
CA VAL A 244 26.71 -3.25 8.49
C VAL A 244 25.74 -4.13 9.29
N VAL A 245 25.29 -3.62 10.44
CA VAL A 245 24.48 -4.35 11.44
C VAL A 245 23.02 -3.88 11.49
N ASP A 246 22.75 -2.62 11.12
CA ASP A 246 21.38 -2.11 10.97
C ASP A 246 21.24 -1.17 9.78
N VAL A 247 20.08 -1.25 9.14
CA VAL A 247 19.59 -0.30 8.14
C VAL A 247 18.13 -0.01 8.44
N SER A 248 17.79 1.23 8.78
CA SER A 248 16.46 1.62 9.20
C SER A 248 16.07 3.01 8.71
N ALA A 249 14.76 3.27 8.59
CA ALA A 249 14.27 4.61 8.27
C ALA A 249 14.45 5.51 9.51
N ALA A 250 15.12 6.64 9.34
CA ALA A 250 15.37 7.61 10.41
C ALA A 250 14.21 8.61 10.59
N ASP A 251 13.26 8.64 9.67
CA ASP A 251 12.12 9.55 9.64
C ASP A 251 10.85 8.88 9.07
N ALA A 252 9.70 9.48 9.35
CA ALA A 252 8.40 8.97 8.90
C ALA A 252 8.16 9.12 7.38
N GLU A 253 8.92 9.99 6.69
CA GLU A 253 8.89 10.12 5.22
C GLU A 253 9.80 9.10 4.52
N ALA A 254 10.62 8.39 5.30
CA ALA A 254 11.70 7.54 4.84
C ALA A 254 12.72 8.25 3.95
N LYS A 255 12.85 9.59 4.01
CA LYS A 255 13.84 10.34 3.21
C LYS A 255 15.26 10.22 3.77
N GLN A 256 15.37 9.84 5.04
CA GLN A 256 16.61 9.68 5.75
C GLN A 256 16.74 8.21 6.19
N ILE A 257 17.86 7.60 5.84
CA ILE A 257 18.15 6.20 6.16
C ILE A 257 19.32 6.20 7.13
N ARG A 258 19.12 5.57 8.29
CA ARG A 258 20.16 5.29 9.29
C ARG A 258 20.82 3.98 8.93
N ILE A 259 22.15 3.97 9.02
CA ILE A 259 22.99 2.81 8.76
C ILE A 259 23.96 2.69 9.92
N GLU A 260 24.15 1.49 10.45
CA GLU A 260 25.08 1.22 11.56
C GLU A 260 26.05 0.12 11.20
N TRP A 261 27.33 0.32 11.53
CA TRP A 261 28.40 -0.64 11.31
C TRP A 261 28.83 -1.28 12.63
N ALA A 262 29.40 -2.48 12.57
CA ALA A 262 29.78 -3.26 13.74
C ALA A 262 30.89 -2.61 14.60
N ASP A 263 31.68 -1.71 14.02
CA ASP A 263 32.72 -0.97 14.72
C ASP A 263 32.19 0.30 15.42
N GLY A 264 30.87 0.51 15.42
CA GLY A 264 30.23 1.67 16.04
C GLY A 264 30.11 2.89 15.13
N ARG A 265 30.55 2.83 13.86
CA ARG A 265 30.25 3.91 12.90
C ARG A 265 28.74 4.00 12.67
N SER A 266 28.25 5.22 12.51
CA SER A 266 26.86 5.49 12.17
C SER A 266 26.76 6.42 10.97
N GLY A 267 25.80 6.14 10.10
CA GLY A 267 25.63 6.79 8.83
C GLY A 267 24.22 7.30 8.66
N ARG A 268 24.11 8.46 8.02
CA ARG A 268 22.84 9.02 7.56
C ARG A 268 22.92 9.28 6.07
N LEU A 269 22.07 8.59 5.33
CA LEU A 269 21.85 8.76 3.91
C LEU A 269 20.55 9.55 3.72
N VAL A 270 20.60 10.61 2.92
CA VAL A 270 19.45 11.46 2.58
C VAL A 270 19.13 11.28 1.11
N MET A 271 17.86 11.04 0.80
CA MET A 271 17.36 10.94 -0.57
C MET A 271 16.24 11.94 -0.87
N ASP A 272 16.08 12.21 -2.16
CA ASP A 272 14.95 12.98 -2.68
C ASP A 272 13.72 12.10 -2.97
N ASP A 273 12.66 12.73 -3.47
CA ASP A 273 11.40 12.06 -3.79
C ASP A 273 11.48 11.10 -4.99
N ASP A 274 12.56 11.14 -5.79
CA ASP A 274 12.80 10.29 -6.96
C ASP A 274 13.88 9.21 -6.69
N GLY A 275 14.33 9.10 -5.45
CA GLY A 275 15.29 8.09 -4.98
C GLY A 275 16.75 8.42 -5.30
N ARG A 276 17.05 9.67 -5.67
CA ARG A 276 18.44 10.14 -5.85
C ARG A 276 19.06 10.42 -4.50
N ILE A 277 20.34 10.10 -4.39
CA ILE A 277 21.12 10.34 -3.19
C ILE A 277 21.50 11.81 -3.15
N VAL A 278 20.98 12.53 -2.15
CA VAL A 278 21.27 13.94 -1.94
C VAL A 278 22.56 14.09 -1.14
N ARG A 279 22.70 13.29 -0.08
CA ARG A 279 23.84 13.37 0.83
C ARG A 279 24.03 12.08 1.61
N MET A 280 25.28 11.69 1.82
CA MET A 280 25.65 10.70 2.83
C MET A 280 26.66 11.29 3.80
N VAL A 281 26.48 10.99 5.09
CA VAL A 281 27.44 11.32 6.14
C VAL A 281 27.64 10.07 6.99
N VAL A 282 28.89 9.66 7.18
CA VAL A 282 29.28 8.64 8.14
C VAL A 282 30.09 9.31 9.26
N GLN A 283 29.81 8.95 10.49
CA GLN A 283 30.52 9.36 11.70
C GLN A 283 31.17 8.14 12.32
N GLY A 284 32.49 8.21 12.52
CA GLY A 284 33.27 7.25 13.31
C GLY A 284 33.89 7.91 14.54
N ALA A 285 34.79 7.20 15.21
CA ALA A 285 35.45 7.68 16.43
C ALA A 285 36.21 9.01 16.22
N ASP A 286 36.89 9.16 15.08
CA ASP A 286 37.66 10.36 14.73
C ASP A 286 36.85 11.44 13.99
N GLY A 287 35.52 11.35 14.06
CA GLY A 287 34.60 12.30 13.42
C GLY A 287 34.12 11.83 12.05
N ARG A 288 34.08 12.74 11.07
CA ARG A 288 33.42 12.48 9.78
C ARG A 288 34.29 11.60 8.87
N ASP A 289 33.87 10.36 8.71
CA ASP A 289 34.52 9.39 7.83
C ASP A 289 33.97 9.52 6.39
N ARG A 290 34.80 10.06 5.49
CA ARG A 290 34.45 10.22 4.07
C ARG A 290 34.77 8.98 3.23
N GLU A 291 35.69 8.15 3.70
CA GLU A 291 36.14 6.98 2.95
C GLU A 291 35.08 5.89 3.00
N THR A 292 34.58 5.57 4.20
CA THR A 292 33.47 4.63 4.38
C THR A 292 32.23 5.07 3.61
N ALA A 293 31.94 6.38 3.60
CA ALA A 293 30.83 6.91 2.81
C ALA A 293 31.01 6.68 1.30
N ARG A 294 32.23 6.89 0.76
CA ARG A 294 32.51 6.67 -0.67
C ARG A 294 32.46 5.19 -1.04
N GLN A 295 33.05 4.34 -0.21
CA GLN A 295 33.04 2.89 -0.41
C GLN A 295 31.62 2.32 -0.39
N PHE A 296 30.80 2.74 0.58
CA PHE A 296 29.40 2.31 0.66
C PHE A 296 28.57 2.75 -0.55
N LEU A 297 28.75 4.00 -1.01
CA LEU A 297 28.03 4.51 -2.16
C LEU A 297 28.48 3.86 -3.47
N GLY A 298 29.75 3.48 -3.62
CA GLY A 298 30.26 2.88 -4.86
C GLY A 298 30.09 3.77 -6.10
N GLY A 299 29.98 5.08 -5.93
CA GLY A 299 29.66 6.03 -7.01
C GLY A 299 28.19 6.09 -7.41
N ALA A 300 27.29 5.40 -6.69
CA ALA A 300 25.85 5.42 -6.93
C ALA A 300 25.26 6.84 -6.86
N VAL A 301 24.41 7.15 -7.83
CA VAL A 301 23.61 8.39 -7.86
C VAL A 301 22.20 8.12 -7.32
N ARG A 302 21.72 6.87 -7.46
CA ARG A 302 20.40 6.44 -6.97
C ARG A 302 20.55 5.32 -5.94
N ILE A 303 19.63 5.25 -4.98
CA ILE A 303 19.75 4.25 -3.91
C ILE A 303 19.63 2.81 -4.42
N GLU A 304 18.82 2.59 -5.46
CA GLU A 304 18.68 1.28 -6.12
C GLU A 304 20.01 0.74 -6.71
N GLU A 305 20.99 1.63 -6.95
CA GLU A 305 22.32 1.26 -7.43
C GLU A 305 23.20 0.81 -6.26
N ILE A 306 22.99 1.35 -5.05
CA ILE A 306 23.69 0.91 -3.84
C ILE A 306 23.36 -0.55 -3.55
N SER A 307 22.08 -0.93 -3.59
CA SER A 307 21.69 -2.33 -3.34
C SER A 307 22.33 -3.27 -4.35
N ARG A 308 22.38 -2.91 -5.63
CA ARG A 308 23.07 -3.69 -6.67
C ARG A 308 24.58 -3.75 -6.47
N HIS A 309 25.20 -2.63 -6.09
CA HIS A 309 26.62 -2.56 -5.79
C HIS A 309 26.96 -3.51 -4.63
N LEU A 310 26.22 -3.43 -3.51
CA LEU A 310 26.41 -4.31 -2.35
C LEU A 310 26.18 -5.79 -2.68
N GLU A 311 25.16 -6.10 -3.49
CA GLU A 311 24.93 -7.45 -4.00
C GLU A 311 26.10 -7.95 -4.88
N SER A 312 26.63 -7.09 -5.75
CA SER A 312 27.76 -7.43 -6.63
C SER A 312 29.07 -7.61 -5.87
N THR A 313 29.36 -6.76 -4.88
CA THR A 313 30.52 -6.90 -4.00
C THR A 313 30.39 -8.17 -3.16
N GLY A 314 29.18 -8.52 -2.72
CA GLY A 314 28.92 -9.79 -2.03
C GLY A 314 28.86 -11.03 -2.94
N ALA A 315 28.86 -10.88 -4.27
CA ALA A 315 28.82 -11.98 -5.25
C ALA A 315 30.13 -12.16 -6.02
N SER A 316 30.98 -11.13 -6.14
CA SER A 316 32.34 -11.25 -6.69
C SER A 316 33.34 -11.90 -5.73
N THR A 317 32.90 -12.28 -4.53
CA THR A 317 33.73 -12.93 -3.50
C THR A 317 33.31 -14.39 -3.26
N THR A 318 32.57 -15.00 -4.20
CA THR A 318 32.27 -16.44 -4.24
C THR A 318 33.02 -17.14 -5.35
#